data_AF-A0AAW4BMW7-F1
#
_entry.id   AF-A0AAW4BMW7-F1
#
_cell.length_a   1.000
_cell.length_b   1.000
_cell.length_c   1.000
_cell.angle_alpha   90.00
_cell.angle_beta   90.00
_cell.angle_gamma   90.00
#
_symmetry.space_group_name_H-M   'P 1'
#
loop_
_entity.id
_entity.type
_entity.pdbx_description
1 polymer ?
#
loop_
_entity_poly.entity_id
_entity_poly.type
_entity_poly.pdbx_seq_one_letter_code
_entity_poly.pdbx_strand_id
1 'polypeptide(L)'
;HATVPIDMVQRELGLDPKNGLLFDVYAQIHADNALYGSLQTPNNIPVPYQQILPNKNKSLFGLHFEIMENVIGDERTLRLIVTYQTARYNAKQVVSIGQQMKVTLTGQTVHQ
;
A
#
# COMPACT_ATOMS: atom_id res chain seq x y z
N HIS A 1 8.84 14.47 -3.48
CA HIS A 1 7.72 15.27 -4.01
C HIS A 1 7.77 15.24 -5.52
N ALA A 2 6.67 14.88 -6.19
CA ALA A 2 6.57 15.05 -7.63
C ALA A 2 6.10 16.49 -7.91
N THR A 3 6.91 17.26 -8.64
CA THR A 3 6.62 18.67 -8.96
C THR A 3 5.54 18.82 -10.02
N VAL A 4 5.25 17.76 -10.77
CA VAL A 4 4.26 17.74 -11.85
C VAL A 4 3.13 16.77 -11.49
N PRO A 5 1.87 17.24 -11.43
CA PRO A 5 0.70 16.37 -11.26
C PRO A 5 0.56 15.36 -12.41
N ILE A 6 0.25 14.09 -12.09
CA ILE A 6 0.15 13.02 -13.09
C ILE A 6 -1.01 13.24 -14.09
N ASP A 7 -2.09 13.91 -13.67
CA ASP A 7 -3.20 14.26 -14.54
C ASP A 7 -2.81 15.31 -15.60
N MET A 8 -1.82 16.17 -15.29
CA MET A 8 -1.25 17.10 -16.26
C MET A 8 -0.45 16.33 -17.32
N VAL A 9 0.39 15.37 -16.92
CA VAL A 9 1.14 14.51 -17.85
C VAL A 9 0.18 13.72 -18.76
N GLN A 10 -0.93 13.20 -18.21
CA GLN A 10 -1.95 12.50 -18.98
C GLN A 10 -2.55 13.36 -20.11
N ARG A 11 -2.90 14.61 -19.79
CA ARG A 11 -3.48 15.53 -20.77
C ARG A 11 -2.50 15.82 -21.91
N GLU A 12 -1.22 16.03 -21.58
CA GLU A 12 -0.17 16.25 -22.60
C GLU A 12 0.06 15.03 -23.50
N LEU A 13 -0.20 13.82 -22.98
CA LEU A 13 -0.16 12.59 -23.76
C LEU A 13 -1.46 12.33 -24.56
N GLY A 14 -2.44 13.25 -24.52
CA GLY A 14 -3.72 13.10 -25.21
C GLY A 14 -4.70 12.13 -24.52
N LEU A 15 -4.48 11.79 -23.26
CA LEU A 15 -5.34 10.91 -22.47
C LEU A 15 -6.28 11.74 -21.59
N ASP A 16 -7.60 11.63 -21.78
CA ASP A 16 -8.59 12.27 -20.91
C ASP A 16 -8.62 11.58 -19.53
N PRO A 17 -8.28 12.26 -18.42
CA PRO A 17 -8.33 11.68 -17.08
C PRO A 17 -9.73 11.19 -16.66
N LYS A 18 -10.80 11.65 -17.32
CA LYS A 18 -12.17 11.14 -17.11
C LYS A 18 -12.34 9.68 -17.53
N ASN A 19 -11.48 9.19 -18.44
CA ASN A 19 -11.49 7.82 -18.91
C ASN A 19 -10.63 6.88 -18.05
N GLY A 20 -10.04 7.40 -16.96
CA GLY A 20 -9.17 6.65 -16.06
C GLY A 20 -7.78 7.27 -15.93
N LEU A 21 -6.98 6.71 -15.03
CA LEU A 21 -5.60 7.12 -14.81
C LEU A 21 -4.66 6.45 -15.84
N LEU A 22 -3.50 7.06 -16.10
CA LEU A 22 -2.47 6.52 -17.00
C LEU A 22 -2.02 5.12 -16.58
N PHE A 23 -1.93 4.92 -15.26
CA PHE A 23 -1.58 3.65 -14.66
C PHE A 23 -2.81 3.04 -14.01
N ASP A 24 -2.97 1.74 -14.23
CA ASP A 24 -4.07 0.97 -13.64
C ASP A 24 -3.73 0.38 -12.27
N VAL A 25 -2.43 0.18 -12.03
CA VAL A 25 -1.90 -0.39 -10.79
C VAL A 25 -1.03 0.65 -10.11
N TYR A 26 -1.28 0.90 -8.84
CA TYR A 26 -0.48 1.79 -8.01
C TYR A 26 0.05 1.03 -6.80
N ALA A 27 1.33 1.23 -6.48
CA ALA A 27 1.97 0.65 -5.31
C ALA A 27 2.60 1.75 -4.47
N GLN A 28 2.23 1.82 -3.21
CA GLN A 28 2.80 2.72 -2.23
C GLN A 28 3.53 1.91 -1.16
N ILE A 29 4.77 2.30 -0.88
CA ILE A 29 5.62 1.65 0.13
C ILE A 29 5.92 2.68 1.21
N HIS A 30 5.57 2.35 2.44
CA HIS A 30 5.89 3.11 3.63
C HIS A 30 6.96 2.34 4.41
N ALA A 31 8.22 2.76 4.25
CA ALA A 31 9.32 2.28 5.09
C ALA A 31 9.21 2.92 6.48
N ASP A 32 9.66 2.20 7.52
CA ASP A 32 9.63 2.66 8.92
C ASP A 32 8.27 3.27 9.31
N ASN A 33 7.21 2.48 9.19
CA ASN A 33 5.83 2.94 9.42
C ASN A 33 5.64 3.48 10.84
N ALA A 34 5.74 4.80 10.98
CA ALA A 34 5.57 5.52 12.25
C ALA A 34 4.15 5.40 12.84
N LEU A 35 3.22 4.77 12.11
CA LEU A 35 1.82 4.58 12.51
C LEU A 35 1.56 3.14 13.02
N TYR A 36 2.62 2.38 13.26
CA TYR A 36 2.59 1.07 13.91
C TYR A 36 3.79 0.93 14.84
N GLY A 37 3.56 0.86 16.16
CA GLY A 37 4.66 0.82 17.12
C GLY A 37 4.22 0.72 18.57
N SER A 38 5.10 1.14 19.47
CA SER A 38 4.83 1.17 20.91
C SER A 38 5.32 2.47 21.54
N LEU A 39 4.50 3.05 22.43
CA LEU A 39 4.87 4.20 23.26
C LEU A 39 5.43 3.71 24.60
N GLN A 40 6.56 4.28 25.00
CA GLN A 40 7.13 4.04 26.33
C GLN A 40 6.38 4.83 27.38
N THR A 41 6.02 4.19 28.50
CA THR A 41 5.42 4.85 29.65
C THR A 41 6.45 5.03 30.77
N PRO A 42 6.24 5.96 31.72
CA PRO A 42 7.14 6.15 32.86
C PRO A 42 7.36 4.91 33.73
N ASN A 43 6.43 3.94 33.67
CA ASN A 43 6.50 2.69 34.43
C ASN A 43 7.18 1.56 33.63
N ASN A 44 7.81 1.87 32.49
CA ASN A 44 8.37 0.89 31.54
C ASN A 44 7.37 -0.15 31.03
N ILE A 45 6.06 0.18 31.03
CA ILE A 45 5.03 -0.67 30.41
C ILE A 45 4.78 -0.14 29.00
N PRO A 46 5.11 -0.90 27.94
CA PRO A 46 4.88 -0.48 26.56
C PRO A 46 3.40 -0.43 26.21
N VAL A 47 2.95 0.62 25.52
CA VAL A 47 1.58 0.75 25.00
C VAL A 47 1.61 0.62 23.47
N PRO A 48 1.10 -0.49 22.90
CA PRO A 48 1.10 -0.67 21.46
C PRO A 48 0.07 0.27 20.80
N TYR A 49 0.39 0.77 19.62
CA TYR A 49 -0.51 1.53 18.78
C TYR A 49 -0.44 1.09 17.33
N GLN A 50 -1.54 1.27 16.62
CA GLN A 50 -1.67 0.97 15.22
C GLN A 50 -2.72 1.89 14.58
N GLN A 51 -2.43 2.40 13.39
CA GLN A 51 -3.44 3.07 12.58
C GLN A 51 -4.59 2.13 12.21
N ILE A 52 -5.81 2.61 12.45
CA ILE A 52 -7.03 2.02 11.91
C ILE A 52 -7.20 2.55 10.49
N LEU A 53 -7.24 1.63 9.53
CA LEU A 53 -7.44 2.00 8.13
C LEU A 53 -8.91 2.35 7.89
N PRO A 54 -9.19 3.43 7.14
CA PRO A 54 -10.56 3.73 6.74
C PRO A 54 -11.07 2.66 5.77
N ASN A 55 -12.39 2.42 5.77
CA ASN A 55 -13.04 1.57 4.77
C ASN A 55 -12.92 2.23 3.38
N LYS A 56 -11.96 1.77 2.56
CA LYS A 56 -11.77 2.25 1.20
C LYS A 56 -12.80 1.58 0.28
N ASN A 57 -13.97 2.19 0.13
CA ASN A 57 -15.07 1.63 -0.68
C ASN A 57 -14.95 1.95 -2.18
N LYS A 58 -13.99 2.79 -2.59
CA LYS A 58 -13.73 3.16 -3.99
C LYS A 58 -12.22 3.30 -4.20
N SER A 59 -11.69 2.60 -5.20
CA SER A 59 -10.31 2.77 -5.65
C SER A 59 -10.27 3.59 -6.94
N LEU A 60 -9.38 4.58 -7.01
CA LEU A 60 -9.11 5.30 -8.25
C LEU A 60 -8.37 4.43 -9.28
N PHE A 61 -7.56 3.50 -8.79
CA PHE A 61 -6.81 2.52 -9.58
C PHE A 61 -7.57 1.19 -9.66
N GLY A 62 -7.39 0.42 -10.73
CA GLY A 62 -7.89 -0.95 -10.80
C GLY A 62 -7.39 -1.78 -9.61
N LEU A 63 -6.10 -1.67 -9.29
CA LEU A 63 -5.47 -2.22 -8.10
C LEU A 63 -4.59 -1.18 -7.40
N HIS A 64 -4.69 -1.10 -6.09
CA HIS A 64 -3.81 -0.31 -5.25
C HIS A 64 -3.22 -1.20 -4.15
N PHE A 65 -1.90 -1.36 -4.16
CA PHE A 65 -1.12 -2.01 -3.12
C PHE A 65 -0.55 -0.96 -2.18
N GLU A 66 -0.85 -1.07 -0.90
CA GLU A 66 -0.22 -0.28 0.15
C GLU A 66 0.58 -1.25 1.03
N ILE A 67 1.90 -1.10 1.00
CA ILE A 67 2.89 -1.94 1.69
C ILE A 67 3.47 -1.10 2.82
N MET A 68 3.35 -1.61 4.04
CA MET A 68 3.87 -0.96 5.25
C MET A 68 4.94 -1.85 5.88
N GLU A 69 6.14 -1.32 6.06
CA GLU A 69 7.18 -1.92 6.88
C GLU A 69 6.97 -1.48 8.33
N ASN A 70 6.60 -2.43 9.17
CA ASN A 70 6.35 -2.23 10.59
C ASN A 70 7.59 -2.66 11.37
N VAL A 71 8.09 -1.79 12.24
CA VAL A 71 9.26 -2.05 13.08
C VAL A 71 8.86 -1.95 14.55
N ILE A 72 9.00 -3.04 15.30
CA ILE A 72 8.82 -3.06 16.76
C ILE A 72 10.07 -3.69 17.38
N GLY A 73 10.88 -2.87 18.07
CA GLY A 73 12.19 -3.30 18.53
C GLY A 73 13.05 -3.72 17.34
N ASP A 74 13.59 -4.94 17.38
CA ASP A 74 14.38 -5.54 16.29
C ASP A 74 13.52 -6.35 15.30
N GLU A 75 12.22 -6.50 15.55
CA GLU A 75 11.33 -7.22 14.65
C GLU A 75 10.83 -6.33 13.51
N ARG A 76 11.00 -6.82 12.28
CA ARG A 76 10.46 -6.22 11.06
C ARG A 76 9.37 -7.10 10.47
N THR A 77 8.21 -6.52 10.21
CA THR A 77 7.11 -7.21 9.54
C THR A 77 6.57 -6.37 8.39
N LEU A 78 6.10 -7.02 7.33
CA LEU A 78 5.41 -6.35 6.23
C LEU A 78 3.90 -6.54 6.36
N ARG A 79 3.16 -5.46 6.17
CA ARG A 79 1.71 -5.49 6.02
C ARG A 79 1.35 -5.07 4.60
N LEU A 80 0.51 -5.87 3.96
CA LEU A 80 -0.03 -5.59 2.63
C LEU A 80 -1.53 -5.29 2.72
N ILE A 81 -1.93 -4.16 2.16
CA ILE A 81 -3.33 -3.78 1.97
C ILE A 81 -3.58 -3.70 0.47
N VAL A 82 -4.63 -4.37 0.00
CA VAL A 82 -5.02 -4.35 -1.41
C VAL A 82 -6.41 -3.71 -1.53
N THR A 83 -6.47 -2.56 -2.20
CA THR A 83 -7.74 -1.91 -2.58
C THR A 83 -7.95 -2.13 -4.07
N TYR A 84 -9.19 -2.33 -4.51
CA TYR A 84 -9.48 -2.66 -5.91
C TYR A 84 -10.82 -2.09 -6.38
N GLN A 85 -10.96 -1.94 -7.69
CA GLN A 85 -12.23 -1.60 -8.32
C GLN A 85 -13.08 -2.86 -8.54
N THR A 86 -14.26 -2.90 -7.91
CA THR A 86 -15.19 -4.04 -8.02
C THR A 86 -15.76 -4.25 -9.42
N ALA A 87 -15.75 -3.21 -10.27
CA ALA A 87 -16.11 -3.33 -11.68
C ALA A 87 -15.10 -4.14 -12.51
N ARG A 88 -13.87 -4.36 -12.00
CA ARG A 88 -12.76 -4.99 -12.73
C ARG A 88 -12.25 -6.26 -12.08
N TYR A 89 -12.28 -6.30 -10.75
CA TYR A 89 -11.81 -7.44 -9.97
C TYR A 89 -12.88 -7.90 -9.00
N ASN A 90 -12.99 -9.21 -8.83
CA ASN A 90 -13.77 -9.80 -7.75
C ASN A 90 -12.87 -10.16 -6.55
N ALA A 91 -13.49 -10.41 -5.40
CA ALA A 91 -12.77 -10.68 -4.16
C ALA A 91 -11.83 -11.91 -4.27
N LYS A 92 -12.23 -12.97 -5.00
CA LYS A 92 -11.39 -14.18 -5.16
C LYS A 92 -10.10 -13.88 -5.93
N GLN A 93 -10.20 -13.09 -7.00
CA GLN A 93 -9.03 -12.66 -7.77
C GLN A 93 -8.08 -11.84 -6.90
N VAL A 94 -8.60 -10.90 -6.11
CA VAL A 94 -7.79 -10.03 -5.26
C VAL A 94 -7.11 -10.80 -4.13
N VAL A 95 -7.79 -11.79 -3.54
CA VAL A 95 -7.18 -12.70 -2.57
C VAL A 95 -6.02 -13.47 -3.19
N SER A 96 -6.20 -14.02 -4.39
CA SER A 96 -5.13 -14.74 -5.10
C SER A 96 -3.95 -13.84 -5.43
N ILE A 97 -4.20 -12.62 -5.91
CA ILE A 97 -3.16 -11.61 -6.15
C ILE A 97 -2.42 -11.25 -4.86
N GLY A 98 -3.15 -11.04 -3.75
CA GLY A 98 -2.55 -10.74 -2.44
C GLY A 98 -1.67 -11.87 -1.92
N GLN A 99 -2.08 -13.13 -2.13
CA GLN A 99 -1.25 -14.30 -1.80
C GLN A 99 0.03 -14.35 -2.63
N GLN A 100 -0.07 -14.11 -3.94
CA GLN A 100 1.11 -14.08 -4.81
C GLN A 100 2.06 -12.94 -4.43
N MET A 101 1.52 -11.76 -4.11
CA MET A 101 2.31 -10.62 -3.62
C MET A 101 3.02 -10.96 -2.32
N LYS A 102 2.36 -11.64 -1.38
CA LYS A 102 3.00 -12.12 -0.15
C LYS A 102 4.21 -13.00 -0.48
N VAL A 103 4.05 -13.99 -1.36
CA VAL A 103 5.15 -14.88 -1.78
C VAL A 103 6.28 -14.09 -2.40
N THR A 104 5.99 -13.13 -3.30
CA THR A 104 7.00 -12.29 -3.94
C THR A 104 7.77 -11.43 -2.94
N LEU A 105 7.07 -10.80 -1.99
CA LEU A 105 7.67 -9.91 -0.99
C LEU A 105 8.51 -10.66 0.05
N THR A 106 8.24 -11.94 0.30
CA THR A 106 9.00 -12.76 1.25
C THR A 106 9.99 -13.71 0.59
N GLY A 107 9.92 -13.87 -0.73
CA GLY A 107 10.64 -14.92 -1.47
C GLY A 107 11.92 -14.47 -2.16
N GLN A 108 12.21 -13.16 -2.21
CA GLN A 108 13.44 -12.64 -2.81
C GLN A 108 14.44 -12.22 -1.72
N THR A 109 15.46 -13.04 -1.51
CA THR A 109 16.70 -12.61 -0.86
C THR A 109 17.51 -11.83 -1.89
N VAL A 110 17.61 -10.51 -1.74
CA VAL A 110 18.60 -9.73 -2.49
C VAL A 110 19.96 -10.00 -1.85
N HIS A 111 20.78 -10.83 -2.48
CA HIS A 111 22.20 -10.89 -2.16
C HIS A 111 22.86 -9.62 -2.71
N GLN A 112 23.43 -8.81 -1.83
CA GLN A 112 24.36 -7.74 -2.20
C GLN A 112 25.78 -8.28 -2.24
#